data_AF-A0A929AMB8-F1
#
_entry.id   AF-A0A929AMB8-F1
#
_cell.length_a   1.000
_cell.length_b   1.000
_cell.length_c   1.000
_cell.angle_alpha   90.00
_cell.angle_beta   90.00
_cell.angle_gamma   90.00
#
_symmetry.space_group_name_H-M   'P 1'
#
loop_
_entity.id
_entity.type
_entity.pdbx_description
1 polymer ?
#
loop_
_entity_poly.entity_id
_entity_poly.type
_entity_poly.pdbx_seq_one_letter_code
_entity_poly.pdbx_strand_id
1 'polypeptide(L)'
;MSLTDPSLLILACSQRKRSDPGLLPAIIRYDGPTFRLLRRFLAHQASHSRAISVYILSAEFGLISDDREIPYYDRRMTRMRSHQLQPKVVAELENILSFSSYQELFICVGRDYLQALDGYKAIIPEGLGVRIATGSLGKKLSELHYWLYGELAKQYHSSPVVAPKGKAHLKGIEVALTPAQVLDIAHQALAEGKGKPFSYQSWYVLIDGQRVSPKWLVSQLTGLPVSDFHSIAARRMLIQLGIEVRYE
;
A
#
# COMPACT_ATOMS: atom_id res chain seq x y z
N MET A 1 2.87 5.34 24.43
CA MET A 1 3.81 4.64 23.52
C MET A 1 4.67 5.70 22.87
N SER A 2 5.99 5.62 23.05
CA SER A 2 6.93 6.61 22.53
C SER A 2 7.06 6.45 21.02
N LEU A 3 7.21 7.55 20.28
CA LEU A 3 7.36 7.57 18.82
C LEU A 3 8.70 6.99 18.31
N THR A 4 9.52 6.42 19.21
CA THR A 4 10.90 6.00 19.00
C THR A 4 11.12 4.49 19.07
N ASP A 5 10.07 3.71 19.36
CA ASP A 5 10.23 2.28 19.67
C ASP A 5 10.55 1.45 18.40
N PRO A 6 11.64 0.65 18.41
CA PRO A 6 12.10 -0.09 17.24
C PRO A 6 11.11 -1.18 16.86
N SER A 7 10.93 -1.39 15.56
CA SER A 7 9.85 -2.22 15.03
C SER A 7 10.28 -3.08 13.86
N LEU A 8 9.66 -4.25 13.75
CA LEU A 8 10.01 -5.24 12.76
C LEU A 8 8.89 -5.38 11.73
N LEU A 9 9.23 -5.20 10.46
CA LEU A 9 8.34 -5.41 9.33
C LEU A 9 8.78 -6.66 8.55
N ILE A 10 7.88 -7.63 8.36
CA ILE A 10 8.09 -8.78 7.47
C ILE A 10 7.17 -8.67 6.25
N LEU A 11 7.76 -8.58 5.07
CA LEU A 11 7.04 -8.58 3.78
C LEU A 11 7.25 -9.88 3.02
N ALA A 12 6.24 -10.35 2.28
CA ALA A 12 6.46 -11.41 1.30
C ALA A 12 7.23 -10.86 0.08
N CYS A 13 8.12 -11.65 -0.50
CA CYS A 13 8.74 -11.29 -1.77
C CYS A 13 7.68 -11.12 -2.87
N SER A 14 7.97 -10.27 -3.86
CA SER A 14 7.04 -10.00 -4.95
C SER A 14 7.38 -10.79 -6.21
N GLN A 15 6.33 -11.22 -6.94
CA GLN A 15 6.51 -11.85 -8.25
C GLN A 15 7.20 -10.89 -9.23
N ARG A 16 6.73 -9.64 -9.27
CA ARG A 16 7.35 -8.57 -10.06
C ARG A 16 8.71 -8.21 -9.46
N LYS A 17 9.77 -8.36 -10.25
CA LYS A 17 11.13 -7.97 -9.87
C LYS A 17 11.71 -7.07 -10.96
N ARG A 18 12.57 -6.15 -10.55
CA ARG A 18 13.39 -5.33 -11.43
C ARG A 18 14.32 -6.24 -12.25
N SER A 19 14.33 -6.07 -13.57
CA SER A 19 15.10 -6.87 -14.52
C SER A 19 16.53 -6.36 -14.73
N ASP A 20 16.92 -5.27 -14.04
CA ASP A 20 18.28 -4.75 -14.11
C ASP A 20 19.30 -5.87 -13.80
N PRO A 21 20.39 -5.98 -14.58
CA PRO A 21 21.37 -7.04 -14.42
C PRO A 21 22.13 -6.91 -13.08
N GLY A 22 22.85 -7.98 -12.70
CA GLY A 22 23.67 -8.00 -11.49
C GLY A 22 22.86 -8.23 -10.21
N LEU A 23 23.46 -7.89 -9.07
CA LEU A 23 22.80 -7.94 -7.77
C LEU A 23 22.14 -6.59 -7.45
N LEU A 24 21.02 -6.63 -6.73
CA LEU A 24 20.35 -5.43 -6.22
C LEU A 24 19.92 -5.70 -4.77
N PRO A 25 19.92 -4.69 -3.89
CA PRO A 25 19.30 -4.81 -2.57
C PRO A 25 17.88 -5.35 -2.70
N ALA A 26 17.46 -6.24 -1.81
CA ALA A 26 16.17 -6.92 -1.89
C ALA A 26 14.99 -5.93 -1.96
N ILE A 27 15.05 -4.83 -1.21
CA ILE A 27 14.07 -3.74 -1.25
C ILE A 27 13.95 -3.06 -2.62
N ILE A 28 15.03 -3.05 -3.40
CA ILE A 28 15.08 -2.51 -4.76
C ILE A 28 14.70 -3.58 -5.79
N ARG A 29 15.17 -4.82 -5.62
CA ARG A 29 14.90 -5.94 -6.53
C ARG A 29 13.41 -6.23 -6.64
N TYR A 30 12.69 -6.27 -5.53
CA TYR A 30 11.26 -6.55 -5.50
C TYR A 30 10.46 -5.28 -5.84
N ASP A 31 9.48 -5.41 -6.75
CA ASP A 31 8.73 -4.26 -7.28
C ASP A 31 7.20 -4.44 -7.26
N GLY A 32 6.72 -5.23 -6.30
CA GLY A 32 5.30 -5.30 -5.96
C GLY A 32 4.77 -4.00 -5.32
N PRO A 33 3.44 -3.82 -5.24
CA PRO A 33 2.81 -2.63 -4.63
C PRO A 33 3.27 -2.34 -3.19
N THR A 34 3.49 -3.38 -2.38
CA THR A 34 4.00 -3.26 -1.00
C THR A 34 5.39 -2.65 -0.95
N PHE A 35 6.29 -3.07 -1.85
CA PHE A 35 7.66 -2.53 -1.93
C PHE A 35 7.70 -1.09 -2.44
N ARG A 36 6.83 -0.73 -3.38
CA ARG A 36 6.69 0.66 -3.83
C ARG A 36 6.19 1.57 -2.72
N LEU A 37 5.22 1.11 -1.93
CA LEU A 37 4.74 1.82 -0.74
C LEU A 37 5.86 1.98 0.30
N LEU A 38 6.56 0.89 0.62
CA LEU A 38 7.66 0.90 1.58
C LEU A 38 8.77 1.87 1.16
N ARG A 39 9.26 1.79 -0.09
CA ARG A 39 10.30 2.70 -0.58
C ARG A 39 9.87 4.16 -0.53
N ARG A 40 8.60 4.45 -0.86
CA ARG A 40 8.05 5.80 -0.74
C ARG A 40 8.03 6.26 0.72
N PHE A 41 7.62 5.40 1.65
CA PHE A 41 7.65 5.72 3.07
C PHE A 41 9.07 6.04 3.56
N LEU A 42 10.04 5.18 3.24
CA LEU A 42 11.43 5.35 3.66
C LEU A 42 12.09 6.60 3.04
N ALA A 43 11.77 6.91 1.78
CA ALA A 43 12.30 8.11 1.10
C ALA A 43 11.83 9.43 1.76
N HIS A 44 10.75 9.39 2.54
CA HIS A 44 10.16 10.56 3.21
C HIS A 44 10.28 10.47 4.74
N GLN A 45 11.03 9.52 5.30
CA GLN A 45 11.29 9.48 6.73
C GLN A 45 12.12 10.69 7.16
N ALA A 46 11.59 11.49 8.08
CA ALA A 46 12.38 12.46 8.82
C ALA A 46 13.29 11.74 9.83
N SER A 47 14.43 12.33 10.18
CA SER A 47 15.45 11.76 11.09
C SER A 47 14.94 11.38 12.50
N HIS A 48 13.73 11.79 12.87
CA HIS A 48 13.08 11.55 14.16
C HIS A 48 11.91 10.55 14.07
N SER A 49 11.80 9.79 12.97
CA SER A 49 10.73 8.81 12.78
C SER A 49 11.10 7.44 13.35
N ARG A 50 10.06 6.66 13.66
CA ARG A 50 10.14 5.30 14.19
C ARG A 50 11.19 4.46 13.45
N ALA A 51 12.12 3.85 14.18
CA ALA A 51 13.10 2.92 13.61
C ALA A 51 12.39 1.63 13.17
N ILE A 52 12.47 1.32 11.87
CA ILE A 52 11.85 0.11 11.30
C ILE A 52 12.96 -0.76 10.69
N SER A 53 13.12 -1.97 11.24
CA SER A 53 13.88 -3.04 10.59
C SER A 53 12.97 -3.75 9.60
N VAL A 54 13.43 -3.90 8.36
CA VAL A 54 12.65 -4.56 7.29
C VAL A 54 13.30 -5.89 6.93
N TYR A 55 12.48 -6.94 6.96
CA TYR A 55 12.85 -8.26 6.47
C TYR A 55 11.85 -8.75 5.43
N ILE A 56 12.35 -9.56 4.50
CA ILE A 56 11.61 -10.05 3.36
C ILE A 56 11.65 -11.57 3.37
N LEU A 57 10.46 -12.18 3.42
CA LEU A 57 10.29 -13.62 3.28
C LEU A 57 10.30 -13.99 1.79
N SER A 58 11.42 -14.53 1.34
CA SER A 58 11.73 -14.92 -0.02
C SER A 58 11.50 -16.41 -0.27
N ALA A 59 10.87 -16.74 -1.40
CA ALA A 59 10.75 -18.13 -1.85
C ALA A 59 12.11 -18.75 -2.22
N GLU A 60 13.09 -17.94 -2.59
CA GLU A 60 14.45 -18.41 -2.91
C GLU A 60 15.34 -18.45 -1.68
N PHE A 61 15.36 -17.35 -0.93
CA PHE A 61 16.41 -17.06 0.06
C PHE A 61 15.98 -17.24 1.52
N GLY A 62 14.72 -17.60 1.80
CA GLY A 62 14.19 -17.60 3.16
C GLY A 62 13.93 -16.18 3.67
N LEU A 63 14.08 -15.95 4.97
CA LEU A 63 13.94 -14.62 5.57
C LEU A 63 15.26 -13.85 5.41
N ILE A 64 15.21 -12.67 4.80
CA ILE A 64 16.41 -11.87 4.50
C ILE A 64 16.19 -10.40 4.85
N SER A 65 17.25 -9.69 5.21
CA SER A 65 17.21 -8.23 5.38
C SER A 65 16.90 -7.53 4.05
N ASP A 66 16.41 -6.31 4.12
CA ASP A 66 15.99 -5.54 2.96
C ASP A 66 17.15 -4.98 2.11
N ASP A 67 18.32 -4.83 2.72
CA ASP A 67 19.57 -4.42 2.10
C ASP A 67 20.34 -5.58 1.43
N ARG A 68 19.99 -6.84 1.73
CA ARG A 68 20.66 -8.02 1.14
C ARG A 68 20.65 -7.95 -0.37
N GLU A 69 21.83 -7.96 -0.97
CA GLU A 69 22.00 -7.99 -2.42
C GLU A 69 21.57 -9.35 -3.00
N ILE A 70 20.61 -9.34 -3.93
CA ILE A 70 20.06 -10.54 -4.56
C ILE A 70 20.03 -10.44 -6.10
N PRO A 71 20.28 -11.56 -6.80
CA PRO A 71 20.13 -11.62 -8.25
C PRO A 71 18.66 -11.58 -8.66
N TYR A 72 18.42 -11.41 -9.96
CA TYR A 72 17.11 -11.72 -10.52
C TYR A 72 16.84 -13.23 -10.40
N TYR A 73 15.61 -13.60 -10.04
CA TYR A 73 15.15 -14.98 -10.03
C TYR A 73 13.63 -15.05 -10.24
N ASP A 74 13.15 -16.18 -10.73
CA ASP A 74 11.71 -16.47 -10.79
C ASP A 74 11.39 -17.76 -10.04
N ARG A 75 11.05 -17.60 -8.75
CA ARG A 75 10.58 -18.69 -7.90
C ARG A 75 9.36 -18.24 -7.13
N ARG A 76 8.28 -18.99 -7.30
CA ARG A 76 7.02 -18.79 -6.57
C ARG A 76 7.07 -19.52 -5.23
N MET A 77 6.58 -18.87 -4.18
CA MET A 77 6.28 -19.56 -2.93
C MET A 77 5.07 -20.47 -3.13
N THR A 78 5.29 -21.77 -2.94
CA THR A 78 4.24 -22.80 -2.89
C THR A 78 4.15 -23.32 -1.47
N ARG A 79 3.05 -24.01 -1.14
CA ARG A 79 2.90 -24.70 0.16
C ARG A 79 4.05 -25.68 0.46
N MET A 80 4.50 -26.43 -0.54
CA MET A 80 5.63 -27.35 -0.36
C MET A 80 6.92 -26.57 -0.06
N ARG A 81 7.14 -25.44 -0.77
CA ARG A 81 8.31 -24.60 -0.56
C ARG A 81 8.28 -23.90 0.80
N SER A 82 7.12 -23.46 1.27
CA SER A 82 6.99 -22.85 2.60
C SER A 82 7.33 -23.85 3.70
N HIS A 83 6.85 -25.10 3.61
CA HIS A 83 7.24 -26.16 4.54
C HIS A 83 8.74 -26.45 4.53
N GLN A 84 9.38 -26.50 3.35
CA GLN A 84 10.83 -26.69 3.24
C GLN A 84 11.63 -25.54 3.89
N LEU A 85 11.11 -24.31 3.80
CA LEU A 85 11.78 -23.13 4.35
C LEU A 85 11.52 -22.92 5.83
N GLN A 86 10.41 -23.45 6.37
CA GLN A 86 9.92 -23.14 7.71
C GLN A 86 11.00 -23.28 8.80
N PRO A 87 11.79 -24.37 8.89
CA PRO A 87 12.78 -24.50 9.97
C PRO A 87 13.83 -23.39 9.93
N LYS A 88 14.29 -23.03 8.71
CA LYS A 88 15.29 -21.97 8.51
C LYS A 88 14.71 -20.59 8.76
N VAL A 89 13.47 -20.36 8.34
CA VAL A 89 12.79 -19.07 8.51
C VAL A 89 12.49 -18.79 9.98
N VAL A 90 12.05 -19.80 10.74
CA VAL A 90 11.78 -19.66 12.18
C VAL A 90 13.07 -19.44 12.96
N ALA A 91 14.13 -20.22 12.67
CA ALA A 91 15.43 -20.01 13.30
C ALA A 91 16.00 -18.61 13.01
N GLU A 92 15.87 -18.12 11.77
CA GLU A 92 16.31 -16.76 11.42
C GLU A 92 15.47 -15.69 12.13
N LEU A 93 14.16 -15.88 12.25
CA LEU A 93 13.30 -14.97 13.01
C LEU A 93 13.70 -14.94 14.49
N GLU A 94 14.00 -16.10 15.09
CA GLU A 94 14.47 -16.19 16.48
C GLU A 94 15.78 -15.43 16.67
N ASN A 95 16.74 -15.61 15.75
CA ASN A 95 17.98 -14.84 15.74
C ASN A 95 17.71 -13.33 15.71
N ILE A 96 16.88 -12.86 14.76
CA ILE A 96 16.53 -11.43 14.63
C ILE A 96 15.94 -10.87 15.93
N LEU A 97 15.02 -11.61 16.55
CA LEU A 97 14.37 -11.21 17.80
C LEU A 97 15.32 -11.24 19.00
N SER A 98 16.39 -12.04 18.96
CA SER A 98 17.42 -12.07 20.01
C SER A 98 18.40 -10.89 19.96
N PHE A 99 18.64 -10.31 18.78
CA PHE A 99 19.59 -9.20 18.60
C PHE A 99 18.98 -7.83 18.86
N SER A 100 17.65 -7.72 18.87
CA SER A 100 16.97 -6.43 19.00
C SER A 100 15.62 -6.56 19.71
N SER A 101 15.42 -5.71 20.72
CA SER A 101 14.16 -5.66 21.47
C SER A 101 13.12 -4.83 20.72
N TYR A 102 12.34 -5.49 19.86
CA TYR A 102 11.23 -4.87 19.15
C TYR A 102 10.00 -4.70 20.05
N GLN A 103 9.26 -3.59 19.87
CA GLN A 103 7.95 -3.41 20.52
C GLN A 103 6.79 -3.92 19.67
N GLU A 104 6.97 -3.92 18.34
CA GLU A 104 5.95 -4.41 17.42
C GLU A 104 6.57 -5.17 16.24
N LEU A 105 5.92 -6.29 15.89
CA LEU A 105 6.16 -7.08 14.70
C LEU A 105 4.93 -7.01 13.80
N PHE A 106 5.09 -6.45 12.60
CA PHE A 106 4.06 -6.44 11.56
C PHE A 106 4.39 -7.41 10.43
N ILE A 107 3.50 -8.36 10.18
CA ILE A 107 3.68 -9.40 9.16
C ILE A 107 2.67 -9.17 8.02
N CYS A 108 3.17 -8.81 6.84
CA CYS A 108 2.37 -8.57 5.64
C CYS A 108 2.72 -9.59 4.55
N VAL A 109 2.14 -10.78 4.68
CA VAL A 109 2.43 -11.92 3.79
C VAL A 109 1.17 -12.61 3.27
N GLY A 110 1.29 -13.36 2.18
CA GLY A 110 0.24 -14.23 1.65
C GLY A 110 0.05 -15.51 2.48
N ARG A 111 -1.02 -16.28 2.22
CA ARG A 111 -1.33 -17.52 2.96
C ARG A 111 -0.21 -18.56 2.87
N ASP A 112 0.35 -18.77 1.68
CA ASP A 112 1.43 -19.74 1.48
C ASP A 112 2.73 -19.28 2.17
N TYR A 113 2.98 -17.97 2.19
CA TYR A 113 4.13 -17.41 2.90
C TYR A 113 3.99 -17.53 4.41
N LEU A 114 2.79 -17.31 4.96
CA LEU A 114 2.56 -17.40 6.40
C LEU A 114 2.91 -18.79 6.96
N GLN A 115 2.73 -19.85 6.17
CA GLN A 115 3.10 -21.22 6.57
C GLN A 115 4.61 -21.39 6.78
N ALA A 116 5.46 -20.58 6.14
CA ALA A 116 6.90 -20.60 6.40
C ALA A 116 7.25 -20.00 7.77
N LEU A 117 6.31 -19.31 8.41
CA LEU A 117 6.43 -18.77 9.77
C LEU A 117 5.69 -19.64 10.78
N ASP A 118 5.09 -20.77 10.41
CA ASP A 118 4.39 -21.63 11.37
C ASP A 118 5.33 -22.00 12.53
N GLY A 119 4.84 -21.93 13.76
CA GLY A 119 5.67 -22.08 14.97
C GLY A 119 6.27 -20.78 15.52
N TYR A 120 6.17 -19.65 14.80
CA TYR A 120 6.72 -18.37 15.27
C TYR A 120 6.24 -17.97 16.67
N LYS A 121 5.00 -18.32 17.04
CA LYS A 121 4.43 -17.97 18.36
C LYS A 121 5.26 -18.49 19.54
N ALA A 122 5.99 -19.60 19.36
CA ALA A 122 6.82 -20.18 20.41
C ALA A 122 8.10 -19.37 20.69
N ILE A 123 8.52 -18.53 19.72
CA ILE A 123 9.75 -17.73 19.80
C ILE A 123 9.47 -16.23 19.97
N ILE A 124 8.20 -15.82 20.07
CA ILE A 124 7.84 -14.42 20.30
C ILE A 124 8.14 -14.06 21.76
N PRO A 125 8.98 -13.03 22.02
CA PRO A 125 9.22 -12.54 23.37
C PRO A 125 7.95 -12.00 24.02
N GLU A 126 7.89 -12.10 25.35
CA GLU A 126 6.81 -11.47 26.12
C GLU A 126 6.81 -9.95 25.91
N GLY A 127 5.62 -9.37 25.70
CA GLY A 127 5.46 -7.94 25.45
C GLY A 127 5.61 -7.50 23.98
N LEU A 128 6.11 -8.35 23.08
CA LEU A 128 6.15 -8.02 21.65
C LEU A 128 4.74 -8.05 21.03
N GLY A 129 4.25 -6.88 20.60
CA GLY A 129 2.98 -6.77 19.88
C GLY A 129 3.08 -7.36 18.48
N VAL A 130 2.32 -8.42 18.17
CA VAL A 130 2.32 -9.03 16.84
C VAL A 130 1.04 -8.72 16.08
N ARG A 131 1.17 -8.15 14.88
CA ARG A 131 0.07 -7.87 13.96
C ARG A 131 0.29 -8.53 12.61
N ILE A 132 -0.68 -9.30 12.15
CA ILE A 132 -0.64 -9.97 10.84
C ILE A 132 -1.69 -9.36 9.93
N ALA A 133 -1.29 -8.91 8.74
CA ALA A 133 -2.20 -8.35 7.76
C ALA A 133 -3.11 -9.45 7.15
N THR A 134 -4.41 -9.20 7.08
CA THR A 134 -5.40 -10.20 6.63
C THR A 134 -6.20 -9.76 5.40
N GLY A 135 -6.87 -10.71 4.75
CA GLY A 135 -7.75 -10.44 3.60
C GLY A 135 -7.05 -10.28 2.26
N SER A 136 -7.69 -9.53 1.35
CA SER A 136 -7.22 -9.33 -0.02
C SER A 136 -5.90 -8.57 -0.09
N LEU A 137 -5.21 -8.63 -1.24
CA LEU A 137 -3.97 -7.86 -1.44
C LEU A 137 -4.18 -6.35 -1.22
N GLY A 138 -5.33 -5.82 -1.64
CA GLY A 138 -5.70 -4.42 -1.40
C GLY A 138 -5.85 -4.11 0.09
N LYS A 139 -6.55 -4.97 0.84
CA LYS A 139 -6.72 -4.80 2.30
C LYS A 139 -5.38 -4.84 3.03
N LYS A 140 -4.51 -5.80 2.70
CA LYS A 140 -3.16 -5.90 3.28
C LYS A 140 -2.29 -4.68 2.97
N LEU A 141 -2.41 -4.13 1.75
CA LEU A 141 -1.71 -2.90 1.38
C LEU A 141 -2.21 -1.70 2.19
N SER A 142 -3.53 -1.60 2.42
CA SER A 142 -4.13 -0.57 3.29
C SER A 142 -3.67 -0.71 4.75
N GLU A 143 -3.63 -1.94 5.28
CA GLU A 143 -3.13 -2.19 6.63
C GLU A 143 -1.64 -1.86 6.77
N LEU A 144 -0.82 -2.23 5.78
CA LEU A 144 0.60 -1.84 5.74
C LEU A 144 0.76 -0.32 5.69
N HIS A 145 -0.05 0.38 4.88
CA HIS A 145 -0.04 1.83 4.83
C HIS A 145 -0.38 2.44 6.19
N TYR A 146 -1.48 2.00 6.81
CA TYR A 146 -1.87 2.49 8.12
C TYR A 146 -0.79 2.23 9.17
N TRP A 147 -0.14 1.06 9.11
CA TRP A 147 0.93 0.71 10.03
C TRP A 147 2.18 1.59 9.86
N LEU A 148 2.64 1.79 8.62
CA LEU A 148 3.80 2.63 8.31
C LEU A 148 3.56 4.09 8.70
N TYR A 149 2.38 4.62 8.40
CA TYR A 149 2.05 6.03 8.61
C TYR A 149 1.33 6.30 9.95
N GLY A 150 1.11 5.32 10.84
CA GLY A 150 0.58 5.51 12.20
C GLY A 150 -0.67 6.41 12.36
N GLU A 151 -0.75 7.19 13.46
CA GLU A 151 -1.75 8.27 13.67
C GLU A 151 -1.57 9.46 12.73
N LEU A 152 -0.39 9.57 12.10
CA LEU A 152 -0.20 10.42 10.95
C LEU A 152 -1.20 10.02 9.85
N ALA A 153 -1.71 8.78 9.76
CA ALA A 153 -2.85 8.49 8.90
C ALA A 153 -4.06 9.40 9.16
N LYS A 154 -4.36 9.83 10.39
CA LYS A 154 -5.45 10.79 10.65
C LYS A 154 -5.15 12.18 10.07
N GLN A 155 -3.88 12.60 10.02
CA GLN A 155 -3.43 13.85 9.39
C GLN A 155 -3.16 13.74 7.88
N TYR A 156 -2.75 12.57 7.39
CA TYR A 156 -2.57 12.23 5.97
C TYR A 156 -3.91 11.93 5.28
N HIS A 157 -4.97 11.62 6.05
CA HIS A 157 -6.37 11.68 5.59
C HIS A 157 -6.93 13.12 5.64
N SER A 158 -6.16 14.10 6.11
CA SER A 158 -6.55 15.51 6.20
C SER A 158 -5.41 16.46 5.80
N SER A 159 -4.75 16.20 4.67
CA SER A 159 -4.16 17.20 3.76
C SER A 159 -3.23 16.52 2.75
N PRO A 160 -3.58 16.52 1.45
CA PRO A 160 -2.68 16.13 0.38
C PRO A 160 -1.81 17.33 0.01
N VAL A 161 -0.49 17.25 0.21
CA VAL A 161 0.43 18.30 -0.26
C VAL A 161 1.76 17.67 -0.69
N VAL A 162 2.35 17.87 -1.87
CA VAL A 162 1.90 18.09 -3.27
C VAL A 162 3.21 18.11 -4.08
N ALA A 163 3.23 17.46 -5.23
CA ALA A 163 3.81 18.03 -6.45
C ALA A 163 3.06 17.45 -7.66
N PRO A 164 2.55 18.29 -8.58
CA PRO A 164 1.56 17.89 -9.56
C PRO A 164 2.19 17.26 -10.80
N LYS A 165 1.54 16.22 -11.32
CA LYS A 165 1.21 16.21 -12.74
C LYS A 165 -0.29 15.96 -12.81
N GLY A 166 -1.07 17.03 -12.84
CA GLY A 166 -2.53 17.03 -13.04
C GLY A 166 -2.86 16.51 -14.44
N LYS A 167 -2.55 15.24 -14.69
CA LYS A 167 -2.74 14.52 -15.93
C LYS A 167 -3.27 13.14 -15.58
N ALA A 168 -4.53 12.89 -15.87
CA ALA A 168 -5.12 11.57 -15.78
C ALA A 168 -5.67 11.15 -17.14
N HIS A 169 -5.57 9.86 -17.46
CA HIS A 169 -6.05 9.31 -18.73
C HIS A 169 -7.20 8.34 -18.50
N LEU A 170 -8.29 8.53 -19.23
CA LEU A 170 -9.40 7.58 -19.27
C LEU A 170 -9.87 7.42 -20.71
N LYS A 171 -9.80 6.19 -21.24
CA LYS A 171 -10.26 5.87 -22.61
C LYS A 171 -9.69 6.78 -23.70
N GLY A 172 -8.43 7.20 -23.56
CA GLY A 172 -7.75 8.08 -24.53
C GLY A 172 -7.95 9.58 -24.30
N ILE A 173 -8.81 9.97 -23.35
CA ILE A 173 -9.00 11.36 -22.95
C ILE A 173 -8.00 11.70 -21.82
N GLU A 174 -7.17 12.70 -22.06
CA GLU A 174 -6.27 13.28 -21.05
C GLU A 174 -6.99 14.43 -20.33
N VAL A 175 -7.01 14.39 -19.01
CA VAL A 175 -7.57 15.46 -18.16
C VAL A 175 -6.46 16.15 -17.39
N ALA A 176 -6.31 17.42 -17.77
CA ALA A 176 -5.34 18.46 -17.43
C ALA A 176 -5.40 19.16 -16.05
N LEU A 177 -6.12 18.67 -15.05
CA LEU A 177 -6.72 19.54 -14.03
C LEU A 177 -6.09 19.45 -12.63
N THR A 178 -6.11 20.57 -11.92
CA THR A 178 -5.77 20.62 -10.48
C THR A 178 -6.96 20.19 -9.62
N PRO A 179 -6.74 19.80 -8.35
CA PRO A 179 -7.85 19.50 -7.44
C PRO A 179 -8.88 20.63 -7.34
N ALA A 180 -8.43 21.89 -7.25
CA ALA A 180 -9.32 23.05 -7.19
C ALA A 180 -10.21 23.18 -8.44
N GLN A 181 -9.63 23.04 -9.64
CA GLN A 181 -10.40 23.09 -10.89
C GLN A 181 -11.42 21.94 -11.01
N VAL A 182 -11.08 20.75 -10.50
CA VAL A 182 -12.02 19.62 -10.48
C VAL A 182 -13.19 19.90 -9.53
N LEU A 183 -12.94 20.53 -8.37
CA LEU A 183 -13.99 20.94 -7.44
C LEU A 183 -14.88 22.05 -8.04
N ASP A 184 -14.30 23.03 -8.73
CA ASP A 184 -15.07 24.09 -9.41
C ASP A 184 -16.02 23.51 -10.47
N ILE A 185 -15.55 22.55 -11.28
CA ILE A 185 -16.40 21.85 -12.26
C ILE A 185 -17.52 21.07 -11.56
N ALA A 186 -17.22 20.44 -10.41
CA ALA A 186 -18.23 19.74 -9.63
C ALA A 186 -19.30 20.69 -9.10
N HIS A 187 -18.91 21.85 -8.55
CA HIS A 187 -19.83 22.88 -8.06
C HIS A 187 -20.72 23.42 -9.18
N GLN A 188 -20.15 23.76 -10.33
CA GLN A 188 -20.89 24.26 -11.47
C GLN A 188 -21.89 23.20 -12.00
N ALA A 189 -21.47 21.94 -12.14
CA ALA A 189 -22.34 20.87 -12.62
C ALA A 189 -23.49 20.55 -11.65
N LEU A 190 -23.27 20.69 -10.34
CA LEU A 190 -24.34 20.59 -9.33
C LEU A 190 -25.33 21.75 -9.44
N ALA A 191 -24.83 22.99 -9.57
CA ALA A 191 -25.68 24.18 -9.71
C ALA A 191 -26.53 24.14 -11.00
N GLU A 192 -25.98 23.60 -12.09
CA GLU A 192 -26.65 23.45 -13.38
C GLU A 192 -27.57 22.20 -13.46
N GLY A 193 -27.62 21.37 -12.41
CA GLY A 193 -28.46 20.17 -12.38
C GLY A 193 -28.06 19.09 -13.40
N LYS A 194 -26.77 19.00 -13.76
CA LYS A 194 -26.29 18.08 -14.79
C LYS A 194 -26.29 16.63 -14.31
N GLY A 195 -27.06 15.77 -14.98
CA GLY A 195 -27.00 14.31 -14.81
C GLY A 195 -27.56 13.81 -13.47
N LYS A 196 -26.99 12.71 -12.95
CA LYS A 196 -27.45 12.04 -11.71
C LYS A 196 -26.33 11.98 -10.66
N PRO A 197 -25.99 13.10 -9.99
CA PRO A 197 -24.86 13.19 -9.07
C PRO A 197 -24.96 12.23 -7.88
N PHE A 198 -26.17 11.93 -7.41
CA PHE A 198 -26.40 11.10 -6.23
C PHE A 198 -26.51 9.59 -6.53
N SER A 199 -26.25 9.16 -7.76
CA SER A 199 -26.31 7.75 -8.13
C SER A 199 -25.00 7.02 -7.78
N TYR A 200 -24.89 6.61 -6.51
CA TYR A 200 -23.81 5.76 -5.99
C TYR A 200 -24.35 4.76 -4.95
N GLN A 201 -23.59 3.69 -4.71
CA GLN A 201 -24.00 2.63 -3.77
C GLN A 201 -23.08 2.53 -2.54
N SER A 202 -21.80 2.82 -2.69
CA SER A 202 -20.83 2.62 -1.59
C SER A 202 -19.62 3.54 -1.64
N TRP A 203 -19.42 4.27 -2.75
CA TRP A 203 -18.25 5.16 -2.92
C TRP A 203 -18.72 6.54 -3.32
N TYR A 204 -18.19 7.57 -2.68
CA TYR A 204 -18.59 8.96 -2.88
C TYR A 204 -17.40 9.93 -2.82
N VAL A 205 -17.59 11.12 -3.40
CA VAL A 205 -16.72 12.29 -3.22
C VAL A 205 -17.52 13.32 -2.43
N LEU A 206 -16.87 14.02 -1.49
CA LEU A 206 -17.51 15.15 -0.80
C LEU A 206 -17.26 16.43 -1.56
N ILE A 207 -18.34 17.12 -1.91
CA ILE A 207 -18.36 18.41 -2.57
C ILE A 207 -19.26 19.30 -1.72
N ASP A 208 -18.71 20.31 -1.04
CA ASP A 208 -19.43 21.18 -0.10
C ASP A 208 -20.33 20.43 0.91
N GLY A 209 -19.83 19.31 1.44
CA GLY A 209 -20.57 18.46 2.38
C GLY A 209 -21.62 17.54 1.73
N GLN A 210 -21.87 17.66 0.43
CA GLN A 210 -22.72 16.77 -0.34
C GLN A 210 -21.93 15.56 -0.85
N ARG A 211 -22.52 14.37 -0.75
CA ARG A 211 -21.94 13.13 -1.26
C ARG A 211 -22.35 12.93 -2.71
N VAL A 212 -21.38 12.88 -3.61
CA VAL A 212 -21.61 12.67 -5.06
C VAL A 212 -20.90 11.44 -5.60
N SER A 213 -21.43 10.89 -6.69
CA SER A 213 -20.92 9.70 -7.35
C SER A 213 -19.57 9.97 -8.04
N PRO A 214 -18.53 9.13 -7.78
CA PRO A 214 -17.24 9.26 -8.46
C PRO A 214 -17.36 9.13 -9.98
N LYS A 215 -18.32 8.31 -10.45
CA LYS A 215 -18.55 8.14 -11.89
C LYS A 215 -19.17 9.36 -12.52
N TRP A 216 -20.13 9.98 -11.83
CA TRP A 216 -20.73 11.22 -12.27
C TRP A 216 -19.66 12.32 -12.37
N LEU A 217 -18.82 12.50 -11.35
CA LEU A 217 -17.79 13.53 -11.38
C LEU A 217 -16.83 13.32 -12.57
N VAL A 218 -16.37 12.09 -12.79
CA VAL A 218 -15.51 11.78 -13.96
C VAL A 218 -16.20 12.03 -15.29
N SER A 219 -17.52 11.82 -15.40
CA SER A 219 -18.27 12.17 -16.62
C SER A 219 -18.26 13.68 -16.89
N GLN A 220 -18.28 14.52 -15.84
CA GLN A 220 -18.20 15.98 -16.00
C GLN A 220 -16.80 16.43 -16.47
N LEU A 221 -15.75 15.72 -16.03
CA LEU A 221 -14.37 16.03 -16.40
C LEU A 221 -13.98 15.57 -17.81
N THR A 222 -14.61 14.49 -18.30
CA THR A 222 -14.22 13.83 -19.55
C THR A 222 -15.26 13.96 -20.66
N GLY A 223 -16.50 14.31 -20.34
CA GLY A 223 -17.63 14.26 -21.27
C GLY A 223 -18.10 12.83 -21.60
N LEU A 224 -17.44 11.79 -21.07
CA LEU A 224 -17.83 10.40 -21.32
C LEU A 224 -19.13 10.05 -20.57
N PRO A 225 -20.07 9.35 -21.20
CA PRO A 225 -21.21 8.76 -20.52
C PRO A 225 -20.77 7.88 -19.35
N VAL A 226 -21.52 7.91 -18.25
CA VAL A 226 -21.22 7.05 -17.09
C VAL A 226 -21.29 5.55 -17.42
N SER A 227 -21.91 5.13 -18.52
CA SER A 227 -21.90 3.74 -19.01
C SER A 227 -20.52 3.28 -19.50
N ASP A 228 -19.66 4.20 -19.94
CA ASP A 228 -18.50 3.87 -20.77
C ASP A 228 -17.26 3.46 -19.96
N PHE A 229 -17.35 3.59 -18.63
CA PHE A 229 -16.28 3.26 -17.72
C PHE A 229 -16.79 2.72 -16.37
N HIS A 230 -15.98 1.86 -15.75
CA HIS A 230 -16.31 1.24 -14.47
C HIS A 230 -15.99 2.16 -13.28
N SER A 231 -16.67 1.93 -12.15
CA SER A 231 -16.47 2.70 -10.90
C SER A 231 -15.03 2.61 -10.39
N ILE A 232 -14.30 1.54 -10.69
CA ILE A 232 -12.88 1.41 -10.33
C ILE A 232 -12.02 2.41 -11.13
N ALA A 233 -12.29 2.57 -12.43
CA ALA A 233 -11.55 3.49 -13.29
C ALA A 233 -11.81 4.96 -12.90
N ALA A 234 -13.07 5.29 -12.59
CA ALA A 234 -13.44 6.63 -12.14
C ALA A 234 -12.71 7.04 -10.86
N ARG A 235 -12.69 6.16 -9.85
CA ARG A 235 -11.98 6.42 -8.59
C ARG A 235 -10.48 6.58 -8.80
N ARG A 236 -9.88 5.75 -9.66
CA ARG A 236 -8.45 5.82 -9.99
C ARG A 236 -8.08 7.18 -10.60
N MET A 237 -8.90 7.66 -11.53
CA MET A 237 -8.72 8.95 -12.18
C MET A 237 -8.82 10.12 -11.19
N LEU A 238 -9.84 10.11 -10.32
CA LEU A 238 -10.00 11.16 -9.31
C LEU A 238 -8.83 11.19 -8.32
N ILE A 239 -8.35 10.03 -7.88
CA ILE A 239 -7.15 9.93 -7.03
C ILE A 239 -5.92 10.48 -7.74
N GLN A 240 -5.76 10.23 -9.05
CA GLN A 240 -4.66 10.79 -9.86
C GLN A 240 -4.75 12.32 -10.01
N LEU A 241 -5.97 12.86 -10.03
CA LEU A 241 -6.25 14.30 -10.03
C LEU A 241 -6.18 14.92 -8.62
N GLY A 242 -5.81 14.15 -7.59
CA GLY A 242 -5.69 14.61 -6.21
C GLY A 242 -7.03 14.79 -5.48
N ILE A 243 -8.09 14.17 -5.97
CA ILE A 243 -9.43 14.17 -5.35
C ILE A 243 -9.59 12.96 -4.43
N GLU A 244 -10.00 13.25 -3.20
CA GLU A 244 -10.31 12.23 -2.20
C GLU A 244 -11.61 11.49 -2.56
N VAL A 245 -11.59 10.16 -2.50
CA VAL A 245 -12.78 9.32 -2.67
C VAL A 245 -12.99 8.49 -1.41
N ARG A 246 -14.19 8.56 -0.85
CA ARG A 246 -14.59 7.91 0.41
C ARG A 246 -15.51 6.72 0.18
N TYR A 247 -15.58 5.84 1.16
CA TYR A 247 -16.45 4.66 1.21
C TYR A 247 -17.47 4.84 2.33
N GLU A 248 -18.70 4.36 2.12
CA GLU A 248 -19.78 4.35 3.12
C GLU A 248 -19.71 3.11 4.03
#